data_AF-A0A8I2K471-F1
#
_entry.id   AF-A0A8I2K471-F1
#
_cell.length_a   1.000
_cell.length_b   1.000
_cell.length_c   1.000
_cell.angle_alpha   90.00
_cell.angle_beta   90.00
_cell.angle_gamma   90.00
#
_symmetry.space_group_name_H-M   'P 1'
#
loop_
_entity.id
_entity.type
_entity.pdbx_description
1 polymer ?
#
loop_
_entity_poly.entity_id
_entity_poly.type
_entity_poly.pdbx_seq_one_letter_code
_entity_poly.pdbx_strand_id
1 'polypeptide(L)'
;MTQSERKQNRRMKWVLFYVFVAIFVAIVTLTIMVVFFGFGDTTEQERDFLFKVFIGEVGIAMITLFKVLFGLKKKPVGEETAIPSVNGRYKYELNLTGNKTTYLGECRVKQDGRVLTFNGERQKECNGLKKKKVSVHWYSNWAELCADNKVRLDYAITLNGGVRGYAILDVGSKNSTKGMVGEFHLLHEPYVYGTVKFKRA
;
A
#
# COMPACT_ATOMS: atom_id res chain seq x y z
N MET A 1 1.86 -6.84 -4.83
CA MET A 1 2.71 -5.96 -5.62
C MET A 1 4.06 -6.65 -5.82
N THR A 2 4.27 -7.19 -7.01
CA THR A 2 5.41 -8.07 -7.30
C THR A 2 6.70 -7.26 -7.44
N GLN A 3 7.85 -7.91 -7.24
CA GLN A 3 9.17 -7.26 -7.35
C GLN A 3 9.40 -6.66 -8.76
N SER A 4 8.74 -7.22 -9.79
CA SER A 4 8.74 -6.73 -11.17
C SER A 4 8.03 -5.38 -11.30
N GLU A 5 6.86 -5.18 -10.66
CA GLU A 5 6.10 -3.92 -10.70
C GLU A 5 6.87 -2.74 -10.07
N ARG A 6 7.61 -3.00 -8.98
CA ARG A 6 8.43 -1.96 -8.32
C ARG A 6 9.58 -1.50 -9.21
N LYS A 7 10.22 -2.45 -9.91
CA LYS A 7 11.33 -2.17 -10.84
C LYS A 7 10.85 -1.40 -12.07
N GLN A 8 9.68 -1.75 -12.59
CA GLN A 8 9.06 -1.07 -13.74
C GLN A 8 8.63 0.36 -13.39
N ASN A 9 7.97 0.58 -12.25
CA ASN A 9 7.56 1.92 -11.80
C ASN A 9 8.78 2.83 -11.55
N ARG A 10 9.86 2.30 -10.98
CA ARG A 10 11.11 3.07 -10.80
C ARG A 10 11.72 3.45 -12.15
N ARG A 11 11.78 2.54 -13.12
CA ARG A 11 12.28 2.83 -14.47
C ARG A 11 11.43 3.87 -15.19
N MET A 12 10.10 3.80 -15.09
CA MET A 12 9.18 4.75 -15.72
C MET A 12 9.40 6.19 -15.23
N LYS A 13 9.66 6.37 -13.92
CA LYS A 13 9.96 7.68 -13.33
C LYS A 13 11.28 8.26 -13.84
N TRP A 14 12.31 7.43 -13.99
CA TRP A 14 13.60 7.87 -14.53
C TRP A 14 13.52 8.20 -16.02
N VAL A 15 12.76 7.44 -16.80
CA VAL A 15 12.52 7.76 -18.22
C VAL A 15 11.80 9.10 -18.35
N LEU A 16 10.74 9.33 -17.57
CA LEU A 16 10.01 10.60 -17.59
C LEU A 16 10.91 11.79 -17.19
N PHE A 17 11.80 11.58 -16.22
CA PHE A 17 12.81 12.58 -15.83
C PHE A 17 13.73 12.94 -17.01
N TYR A 18 14.32 11.94 -17.67
CA TYR A 18 15.24 12.20 -18.79
C TYR A 18 14.56 12.84 -19.99
N VAL A 19 13.33 12.43 -20.32
CA VAL A 19 12.55 13.06 -21.40
C VAL A 19 12.28 14.54 -21.08
N PHE A 20 11.89 14.84 -19.84
CA PHE A 20 11.65 16.21 -19.42
C PHE A 20 12.93 17.05 -19.45
N VAL A 21 14.05 16.52 -18.95
CA VAL A 21 15.35 17.20 -18.99
C VAL A 21 15.78 17.47 -20.42
N ALA A 22 15.60 16.51 -21.34
CA ALA A 22 15.96 16.70 -22.75
C ALA A 22 15.13 17.81 -23.42
N ILE A 23 13.80 17.81 -23.20
CA ILE A 23 12.91 18.87 -23.70
C ILE A 23 13.30 20.22 -23.11
N PHE A 24 13.57 20.26 -21.81
CA PHE A 24 13.96 21.48 -21.10
C PHE A 24 15.27 22.07 -21.67
N VAL A 25 16.30 21.25 -21.85
CA VAL A 25 17.58 21.67 -22.44
C VAL A 25 17.37 22.16 -23.88
N ALA A 26 16.52 21.51 -24.66
CA ALA A 26 16.20 21.95 -26.02
C ALA A 26 15.53 23.33 -26.03
N ILE A 27 14.55 23.58 -25.17
CA ILE A 27 13.87 24.88 -25.05
C ILE A 27 14.86 25.96 -24.62
N VAL A 28 15.65 25.73 -23.56
CA VAL A 28 16.65 26.70 -23.08
C VAL A 28 17.67 27.02 -24.17
N THR A 29 18.14 26.01 -24.90
CA THR A 29 19.10 26.20 -26.01
C THR A 29 18.48 27.05 -27.12
N LEU A 30 17.22 26.78 -27.48
CA LEU A 30 16.49 27.55 -28.48
C LEU A 30 16.32 29.02 -28.03
N THR A 31 15.94 29.25 -26.77
CA THR A 31 15.77 30.60 -26.22
C THR A 31 17.11 31.35 -26.19
N ILE A 32 18.20 30.69 -25.79
CA ILE A 32 19.55 31.27 -25.84
C ILE A 32 19.94 31.60 -27.29
N MET A 33 19.61 30.73 -28.26
CA MET A 33 19.88 31.02 -29.68
C MET A 33 19.13 32.26 -30.18
N VAL A 34 17.82 32.36 -29.92
CA VAL A 34 17.01 33.51 -30.36
C VAL A 34 17.50 34.80 -29.71
N VAL A 35 17.75 34.75 -28.40
CA VAL A 35 18.17 35.90 -27.59
C VAL A 35 19.59 36.31 -28.00
N PHE A 36 20.60 35.43 -27.86
CA PHE A 36 22.01 35.80 -28.01
C PHE A 36 22.54 35.84 -29.44
N PHE A 37 21.99 35.04 -30.36
CA PHE A 37 22.43 35.01 -31.75
C PHE A 37 21.55 35.85 -32.68
N GLY A 38 20.56 36.57 -32.14
CA GLY A 38 19.86 37.64 -32.85
C GLY A 38 18.88 37.17 -33.92
N PHE A 39 18.22 36.02 -33.73
CA PHE A 39 17.19 35.52 -34.66
C PHE A 39 15.83 36.25 -34.55
N GLY A 40 15.82 37.54 -34.21
CA GLY A 40 14.63 38.38 -34.15
C GLY A 40 14.91 39.81 -33.69
N ASP A 41 14.32 40.80 -34.37
CA ASP A 41 14.37 42.24 -34.02
C ASP A 41 13.62 42.50 -32.71
N THR A 42 14.26 42.24 -31.57
CA THR A 42 13.71 42.54 -30.25
C THR A 42 14.58 43.60 -29.57
N THR A 43 13.93 44.65 -29.06
CA THR A 43 14.63 45.75 -28.39
C THR A 43 15.27 45.27 -27.08
N GLU A 44 16.38 45.91 -26.64
CA GLU A 44 17.15 45.45 -25.46
C GLU A 44 16.30 45.36 -24.18
N GLN A 45 15.32 46.26 -24.01
CA GLN A 45 14.41 46.25 -22.86
C GLN A 45 13.41 45.09 -22.89
N GLU A 46 12.86 44.75 -24.06
CA GLU A 46 11.96 43.60 -24.22
C GLU A 46 12.69 42.29 -24.01
N ARG A 47 13.96 42.21 -24.45
CA ARG A 47 14.80 41.03 -24.30
C ARG A 47 15.15 40.72 -22.84
N ASP A 48 15.51 41.72 -22.04
CA ASP A 48 15.79 41.53 -20.60
C ASP A 48 14.51 41.15 -19.81
N PHE A 49 13.37 41.73 -20.17
CA PHE A 49 12.08 41.38 -19.57
C PHE A 49 11.67 39.94 -19.90
N LEU A 50 11.73 39.56 -21.18
CA LEU A 50 11.43 38.19 -21.63
C LEU A 50 12.35 37.16 -20.98
N PHE A 51 13.63 37.48 -20.80
CA PHE A 51 14.59 36.59 -20.17
C PHE A 51 14.28 36.35 -18.68
N LYS A 52 13.92 37.41 -17.94
CA LYS A 52 13.54 37.31 -16.51
C LYS A 52 12.27 36.51 -16.31
N VAL A 53 11.24 36.75 -17.14
CA VAL A 53 9.97 35.99 -17.08
C VAL A 53 10.22 34.53 -17.40
N PHE A 54 11.00 34.24 -18.44
CA PHE A 54 11.36 32.87 -18.83
C PHE A 54 12.09 32.13 -17.71
N ILE A 55 13.10 32.74 -17.07
CA ILE A 55 13.80 32.13 -15.93
C ILE A 55 12.84 31.87 -14.77
N GLY A 56 11.93 32.79 -14.49
CA GLY A 56 10.93 32.66 -13.44
C GLY A 56 10.00 31.45 -13.67
N GLU A 57 9.42 31.34 -14.86
CA GLU A 57 8.53 30.23 -15.22
C GLU A 57 9.26 28.88 -15.21
N VAL A 58 10.47 28.85 -15.77
CA VAL A 58 11.34 27.68 -15.75
C VAL A 58 11.68 27.24 -14.33
N GLY A 59 12.02 28.18 -13.45
CA GLY A 59 12.35 27.91 -12.06
C GLY A 59 11.17 27.30 -11.30
N ILE A 60 9.96 27.83 -11.50
CA ILE A 60 8.73 27.31 -10.89
C ILE A 60 8.42 25.90 -11.43
N ALA A 61 8.53 25.68 -12.74
CA ALA A 61 8.32 24.38 -13.36
C ALA A 61 9.33 23.34 -12.85
N MET A 62 10.61 23.72 -12.72
CA MET A 62 11.65 22.87 -12.13
C MET A 62 11.36 22.51 -10.67
N ILE A 63 11.00 23.48 -9.82
CA ILE A 63 10.67 23.23 -8.41
C ILE A 63 9.45 22.30 -8.31
N THR A 64 8.45 22.51 -9.16
CA THR A 64 7.24 21.68 -9.21
C THR A 64 7.56 20.26 -9.64
N LEU A 65 8.38 20.09 -10.67
CA LEU A 65 8.85 18.79 -11.11
C LEU A 65 9.68 18.11 -10.01
N PHE A 66 10.57 18.83 -9.35
CA PHE A 66 11.36 18.28 -8.24
C PHE A 66 10.45 17.80 -7.11
N LYS A 67 9.42 18.58 -6.76
CA LYS A 67 8.42 18.15 -5.76
C LYS A 67 7.65 16.90 -6.19
N VAL A 68 7.27 16.81 -7.46
CA VAL A 68 6.50 15.68 -8.02
C VAL A 68 7.37 14.42 -8.13
N LEU A 69 8.61 14.56 -8.60
CA LEU A 69 9.51 13.44 -8.90
C LEU A 69 10.16 12.86 -7.63
N PHE A 70 10.59 13.72 -6.71
CA PHE A 70 11.14 13.31 -5.40
C PHE A 70 10.04 13.00 -4.38
N GLY A 71 8.78 13.09 -4.76
CA GLY A 71 7.67 12.72 -3.89
C GLY A 71 7.57 13.61 -2.65
N LEU A 72 8.04 14.86 -2.72
CA LEU A 72 7.71 15.91 -1.75
C LEU A 72 6.25 16.36 -1.94
N LYS A 73 5.33 15.41 -2.07
CA LYS A 73 3.98 15.62 -1.59
C LYS A 73 4.12 15.79 -0.09
N LYS A 74 4.24 17.04 0.37
CA LYS A 74 3.75 17.35 1.71
C LYS A 74 2.31 16.85 1.69
N LYS A 75 2.06 15.74 2.40
CA LYS A 75 0.69 15.36 2.74
C LYS A 75 0.03 16.61 3.31
N PRO A 76 -1.24 16.90 2.99
CA PRO A 76 -1.93 18.03 3.57
C PRO A 76 -1.67 18.03 5.07
N VAL A 77 -1.08 19.12 5.54
CA VAL A 77 -0.85 19.40 6.95
C VAL A 77 -2.24 19.47 7.57
N GLY A 78 -2.67 18.38 8.20
CA GLY A 78 -4.05 18.24 8.67
C GLY A 78 -4.54 16.83 8.98
N GLU A 79 -3.79 15.76 8.67
CA GLU A 79 -4.10 14.44 9.21
C GLU A 79 -2.81 13.62 9.42
N GLU A 80 -2.18 13.85 10.56
CA GLU A 80 -1.41 12.81 11.23
C GLU A 80 -2.42 11.69 11.52
N THR A 81 -2.62 10.80 10.55
CA THR A 81 -3.40 9.58 10.70
C THR A 81 -2.64 8.73 11.69
N ALA A 82 -2.93 8.95 12.98
CA ALA A 82 -2.50 8.08 14.06
C ALA A 82 -2.73 6.65 13.59
N ILE A 83 -1.63 5.89 13.47
CA ILE A 83 -1.70 4.51 13.00
C ILE A 83 -2.64 3.78 13.97
N PRO A 84 -3.77 3.22 13.50
CA PRO A 84 -4.72 2.60 14.40
C PRO A 84 -4.04 1.45 15.14
N SER A 85 -4.19 1.44 16.47
CA SER A 85 -3.64 0.39 17.31
C SER A 85 -4.50 -0.87 17.20
N VAL A 86 -3.93 -1.90 16.57
CA VAL A 86 -4.53 -3.23 16.40
C VAL A 86 -3.84 -4.30 17.26
N ASN A 87 -2.92 -3.90 18.13
CA ASN A 87 -2.24 -4.80 19.06
C ASN A 87 -3.25 -5.40 20.05
N GLY A 88 -3.15 -6.71 20.32
CA GLY A 88 -3.98 -7.37 21.34
C GLY A 88 -4.35 -8.81 21.03
N ARG A 89 -5.29 -9.33 21.83
CA ARG A 89 -5.89 -10.66 21.64
C ARG A 89 -7.22 -10.53 20.91
N TYR A 90 -7.48 -11.46 20.01
CA TYR A 90 -8.69 -11.51 19.20
C TYR A 90 -9.26 -12.92 19.18
N LYS A 91 -10.59 -13.01 19.25
CA LYS A 91 -11.36 -14.17 18.84
C LYS A 91 -11.74 -13.98 17.40
N TYR A 92 -11.64 -15.01 16.56
CA TYR A 92 -12.02 -14.90 15.17
C TYR A 92 -12.92 -16.04 14.71
N GLU A 93 -13.72 -15.73 13.70
CA GLU A 93 -14.65 -16.61 13.04
C GLU A 93 -14.37 -16.60 11.54
N LEU A 94 -14.27 -17.78 10.93
CA LEU A 94 -14.08 -18.01 9.51
C LEU A 94 -15.30 -18.71 8.96
N ASN A 95 -15.90 -18.12 7.92
CA ASN A 95 -17.04 -18.68 7.21
C ASN A 95 -16.63 -18.96 5.76
N LEU A 96 -16.67 -20.23 5.36
CA LEU A 96 -16.30 -20.64 4.00
C LEU A 96 -17.47 -20.41 3.05
N THR A 97 -17.19 -19.86 1.87
CA THR A 97 -18.22 -19.73 0.83
C THR A 97 -18.59 -21.12 0.31
N GLY A 98 -19.89 -21.42 0.23
CA GLY A 98 -20.40 -22.70 -0.28
C GLY A 98 -20.42 -23.86 0.71
N ASN A 99 -19.96 -23.68 1.96
CA ASN A 99 -19.99 -24.72 3.00
C ASN A 99 -20.52 -24.15 4.32
N LYS A 100 -21.40 -24.87 5.02
CA LYS A 100 -21.92 -24.50 6.35
C LYS A 100 -20.90 -24.73 7.49
N THR A 101 -19.61 -24.85 7.17
CA THR A 101 -18.57 -25.08 8.18
C THR A 101 -18.01 -23.74 8.64
N THR A 102 -18.17 -23.47 9.93
CA THR A 102 -17.58 -22.32 10.60
C THR A 102 -16.35 -22.77 11.39
N TYR A 103 -15.25 -22.03 11.28
CA TYR A 103 -14.08 -22.25 12.12
C TYR A 103 -13.95 -21.10 13.09
N LEU A 104 -13.67 -21.43 14.34
CA LEU A 104 -13.48 -20.47 15.41
C LEU A 104 -12.04 -20.55 15.91
N GLY A 105 -11.50 -19.45 16.42
CA GLY A 105 -10.17 -19.48 16.99
C GLY A 105 -9.82 -18.24 17.77
N GLU A 106 -8.62 -18.26 18.35
CA GLU A 106 -8.05 -17.13 19.05
C GLU A 106 -6.68 -16.79 18.44
N CYS A 107 -6.34 -15.52 18.39
CA CYS A 107 -5.02 -15.09 17.97
C CYS A 107 -4.53 -13.89 18.77
N ARG A 108 -3.21 -13.73 18.77
CA ARG A 108 -2.51 -12.55 19.26
C ARG A 108 -1.93 -11.80 18.06
N VAL A 109 -2.22 -10.50 18.00
CA VAL A 109 -1.68 -9.58 17.02
C VAL A 109 -0.66 -8.72 17.72
N LYS A 110 0.59 -8.74 17.25
CA LYS A 110 1.63 -7.80 17.66
C LYS A 110 1.81 -6.76 16.56
N GLN A 111 1.99 -5.51 16.95
CA GLN A 111 2.16 -4.39 16.02
C GLN A 111 3.48 -3.68 16.31
N ASP A 112 4.29 -3.50 15.27
CA ASP A 112 5.49 -2.68 15.27
C ASP A 112 5.40 -1.68 14.11
N GLY A 113 4.97 -0.45 14.43
CA GLY A 113 4.56 0.54 13.44
C GLY A 113 3.43 0.03 12.55
N ARG A 114 3.74 -0.26 11.29
CA ARG A 114 2.79 -0.82 10.30
C ARG A 114 2.94 -2.32 10.11
N VAL A 115 4.01 -2.92 10.61
CA VAL A 115 4.24 -4.36 10.49
C VAL A 115 3.45 -5.06 11.60
N LEU A 116 2.74 -6.11 11.21
CA LEU A 116 1.95 -6.92 12.12
C LEU A 116 2.46 -8.35 12.12
N THR A 117 2.29 -9.03 13.25
CA THR A 117 2.54 -10.47 13.36
C THR A 117 1.31 -11.11 13.99
N PHE A 118 0.80 -12.14 13.35
CA PHE A 118 -0.33 -12.92 13.86
C PHE A 118 0.17 -14.29 14.31
N ASN A 119 -0.32 -14.72 15.45
CA ASN A 119 -0.09 -16.05 15.98
C ASN A 119 -1.39 -16.52 16.62
N GLY A 120 -1.95 -17.64 16.16
CA GLY A 120 -3.24 -18.09 16.63
C GLY A 120 -3.46 -19.60 16.54
N GLU A 121 -4.57 -20.00 17.14
CA GLU A 121 -5.06 -21.37 17.15
C GLU A 121 -6.47 -21.42 16.60
N ARG A 122 -6.74 -22.39 15.73
CA ARG A 122 -8.03 -22.61 15.09
C ARG A 122 -8.64 -23.93 15.54
N GLN A 123 -9.91 -23.90 15.89
CA GLN A 123 -10.75 -25.06 16.15
C GLN A 123 -11.84 -25.16 15.08
N LYS A 124 -12.08 -26.38 14.58
CA LYS A 124 -13.18 -26.65 13.64
C LYS A 124 -14.46 -26.92 14.42
N GLU A 125 -15.53 -26.18 14.12
CA GLU A 125 -16.88 -26.52 14.58
C GLU A 125 -17.68 -27.12 13.42
N CYS A 126 -18.10 -28.37 13.57
CA CYS A 126 -19.02 -29.02 12.63
C CYS A 126 -20.40 -29.12 13.29
N ASN A 127 -21.42 -28.57 12.62
CA ASN A 127 -22.80 -28.61 13.09
C ASN A 127 -23.26 -30.06 13.37
N GLY A 128 -23.49 -30.38 14.64
CA GLY A 128 -24.40 -31.45 15.06
C GLY A 128 -23.85 -32.86 15.34
N LEU A 129 -22.59 -33.19 15.04
CA LEU A 129 -22.01 -34.52 15.30
C LEU A 129 -20.75 -34.45 16.18
N LYS A 130 -20.63 -35.39 17.12
CA LYS A 130 -19.63 -35.45 18.21
C LYS A 130 -18.27 -34.86 17.81
N LYS A 131 -17.93 -33.74 18.45
CA LYS A 131 -16.80 -32.84 18.16
C LYS A 131 -15.46 -33.53 18.43
N LYS A 132 -14.65 -33.79 17.40
CA LYS A 132 -13.20 -33.90 17.59
C LYS A 132 -12.65 -32.47 17.52
N LYS A 133 -12.32 -31.87 18.67
CA LYS A 133 -11.61 -30.58 18.73
C LYS A 133 -10.22 -30.78 18.17
N VAL A 134 -10.05 -30.54 16.87
CA VAL A 134 -8.72 -30.45 16.26
C VAL A 134 -8.30 -28.99 16.37
N SER A 135 -7.36 -28.70 17.28
CA SER A 135 -6.69 -27.40 17.33
C SER A 135 -5.56 -27.41 16.31
N VAL A 136 -5.51 -26.39 15.46
CA VAL A 136 -4.48 -26.20 14.46
C VAL A 136 -3.86 -24.84 14.65
N HIS A 137 -2.54 -24.82 14.78
CA HIS A 137 -1.80 -23.57 14.88
C HIS A 137 -1.70 -22.88 13.52
N TRP A 138 -1.75 -21.56 13.52
CA TRP A 138 -1.48 -20.75 12.34
C TRP A 138 -0.72 -19.49 12.73
N TYR A 139 0.07 -19.00 11.78
CA TYR A 139 0.84 -17.79 11.98
C TYR A 139 0.96 -16.99 10.68
N SER A 140 1.23 -15.70 10.83
CA SER A 140 1.60 -14.78 9.77
C SER A 140 2.90 -14.11 10.16
N ASN A 141 3.95 -14.38 9.39
CA ASN A 141 5.24 -13.71 9.50
C ASN A 141 5.32 -12.47 8.60
N TRP A 142 4.35 -12.27 7.69
CA TRP A 142 4.21 -11.04 6.93
C TRP A 142 2.77 -10.52 6.95
N ALA A 143 2.56 -9.45 7.72
CA ALA A 143 1.33 -8.68 7.70
C ALA A 143 1.65 -7.18 7.77
N GLU A 144 0.89 -6.37 7.04
CA GLU A 144 1.07 -4.92 6.98
C GLU A 144 -0.26 -4.18 7.12
N LEU A 145 -0.29 -3.18 8.00
CA LEU A 145 -1.33 -2.18 8.10
C LEU A 145 -1.06 -1.06 7.09
N CYS A 146 -1.83 -1.08 6.01
CA CYS A 146 -1.67 -0.17 4.89
C CYS A 146 -2.34 1.19 5.14
N ALA A 147 -1.99 2.18 4.31
CA ALA A 147 -2.51 3.54 4.42
C ALA A 147 -4.02 3.68 4.16
N ASP A 148 -4.65 2.65 3.60
CA ASP A 148 -6.09 2.55 3.35
C ASP A 148 -6.87 1.91 4.53
N ASN A 149 -6.27 1.84 5.71
CA ASN A 149 -6.82 1.16 6.91
C ASN A 149 -7.14 -0.33 6.69
N LYS A 150 -6.42 -0.97 5.77
CA LYS A 150 -6.53 -2.42 5.55
C LYS A 150 -5.28 -3.13 6.03
N VAL A 151 -5.48 -4.27 6.70
CA VAL A 151 -4.41 -5.23 6.97
C VAL A 151 -4.36 -6.21 5.83
N ARG A 152 -3.18 -6.37 5.24
CA ARG A 152 -2.88 -7.38 4.23
C ARG A 152 -1.91 -8.36 4.86
N LEU A 153 -2.25 -9.65 4.88
CA LEU A 153 -1.41 -10.65 5.54
C LEU A 153 -1.37 -11.95 4.75
N ASP A 154 -0.19 -12.56 4.67
CA ASP A 154 -0.07 -13.97 4.34
C ASP A 154 -0.20 -14.80 5.62
N TYR A 155 -0.64 -16.04 5.52
CA TYR A 155 -0.67 -16.92 6.69
C TYR A 155 -0.38 -18.36 6.31
N ALA A 156 0.19 -19.09 7.26
CA ALA A 156 0.45 -20.51 7.16
C ALA A 156 -0.28 -21.25 8.28
N ILE A 157 -0.94 -22.35 7.93
CA ILE A 157 -1.62 -23.26 8.85
C ILE A 157 -0.76 -24.52 8.93
N THR A 158 -0.33 -24.90 10.14
CA THR A 158 0.55 -26.06 10.35
C THR A 158 -0.25 -27.37 10.38
N LEU A 159 -0.85 -27.74 9.25
CA LEU A 159 -1.52 -29.02 9.07
C LEU A 159 -0.86 -29.78 7.90
N ASN A 160 -0.42 -31.03 8.12
CA ASN A 160 -0.03 -32.02 7.10
C ASN A 160 0.56 -31.43 5.80
N GLY A 161 1.73 -30.78 5.89
CA GLY A 161 2.41 -30.19 4.72
C GLY A 161 2.33 -28.66 4.61
N GLY A 162 1.54 -28.00 5.45
CA GLY A 162 1.49 -26.54 5.57
C GLY A 162 0.60 -25.89 4.52
N VAL A 163 -0.60 -25.45 4.92
CA VAL A 163 -1.51 -24.74 4.01
C VAL A 163 -1.22 -23.26 4.10
N ARG A 164 -0.95 -22.61 2.96
CA ARG A 164 -0.75 -21.15 2.88
C ARG A 164 -2.02 -20.45 2.39
N GLY A 165 -2.19 -19.22 2.83
CA GLY A 165 -3.29 -18.36 2.43
C GLY A 165 -2.92 -16.90 2.50
N TYR A 166 -3.84 -16.06 2.07
CA TYR A 166 -3.76 -14.61 2.15
C TYR A 166 -5.09 -14.04 2.60
N ALA A 167 -5.07 -12.96 3.39
CA ALA A 167 -6.26 -12.26 3.84
C ALA A 167 -6.12 -10.75 3.72
N ILE A 168 -7.25 -10.10 3.45
CA ILE A 168 -7.41 -8.64 3.48
C ILE A 168 -8.45 -8.32 4.53
N LEU A 169 -8.07 -7.57 5.56
CA LEU A 169 -8.94 -7.20 6.66
C LEU A 169 -9.12 -5.68 6.67
N ASP A 170 -10.36 -5.22 6.80
CA ASP A 170 -10.67 -3.83 7.08
C ASP A 170 -10.54 -3.56 8.58
N VAL A 171 -9.76 -2.52 8.92
CA VAL A 171 -9.61 -2.01 10.27
C VAL A 171 -10.47 -0.76 10.35
N GLY A 172 -11.68 -0.92 10.89
CA GLY A 172 -12.72 0.12 10.86
C GLY A 172 -12.19 1.53 11.18
N SER A 173 -12.63 2.51 10.39
CA SER A 173 -12.18 3.91 10.46
C SER A 173 -12.33 4.49 11.87
N LYS A 174 -11.19 4.95 12.41
CA LYS A 174 -11.04 5.82 13.60
C LYS A 174 -11.41 5.27 14.99
N ASN A 175 -11.77 4.00 15.16
CA ASN A 175 -11.77 3.32 16.47
C ASN A 175 -11.96 1.80 16.31
N SER A 176 -10.87 1.03 16.21
CA SER A 176 -10.90 -0.44 16.00
C SER A 176 -11.34 -1.24 17.24
N THR A 177 -12.08 -0.65 18.18
CA THR A 177 -12.65 -1.36 19.34
C THR A 177 -13.59 -2.48 18.94
N LYS A 178 -14.12 -2.46 17.70
CA LYS A 178 -15.04 -3.47 17.17
C LYS A 178 -14.37 -4.67 16.48
N GLY A 179 -13.06 -4.63 16.24
CA GLY A 179 -12.33 -5.71 15.58
C GLY A 179 -12.01 -5.47 14.11
N MET A 180 -11.67 -6.54 13.37
CA MET A 180 -11.27 -6.50 11.96
C MET A 180 -12.12 -7.48 11.15
N VAL A 181 -12.52 -7.11 9.94
CA VAL A 181 -13.38 -7.97 9.09
C VAL A 181 -12.86 -7.96 7.67
N GLY A 182 -12.87 -9.11 7.00
CA GLY A 182 -12.60 -9.13 5.58
C GLY A 182 -12.62 -10.51 4.98
N GLU A 183 -11.79 -10.71 3.98
CA GLU A 183 -11.80 -11.89 3.12
C GLU A 183 -10.49 -12.65 3.25
N PHE A 184 -10.57 -13.97 3.11
CA PHE A 184 -9.41 -14.85 3.08
C PHE A 184 -9.48 -15.78 1.87
N HIS A 185 -8.30 -16.19 1.40
CA HIS A 185 -8.10 -17.13 0.30
C HIS A 185 -7.03 -18.14 0.69
N LEU A 186 -7.31 -19.43 0.54
CA LEU A 186 -6.30 -20.48 0.60
C LEU A 186 -5.64 -20.65 -0.77
N LEU A 187 -4.32 -20.76 -0.77
CA LEU A 187 -3.48 -20.90 -1.96
C LEU A 187 -3.22 -22.37 -2.34
N HIS A 188 -3.98 -23.30 -1.77
CA HIS A 188 -3.87 -24.72 -2.03
C HIS A 188 -5.15 -25.22 -2.69
N GLU A 189 -5.05 -26.25 -3.53
CA GLU A 189 -6.21 -26.88 -4.14
C GLU A 189 -6.93 -27.82 -3.16
N PRO A 190 -8.28 -27.86 -3.14
CA PRO A 190 -9.18 -26.98 -3.87
C PRO A 190 -9.13 -25.55 -3.32
N TYR A 191 -9.21 -24.55 -4.22
CA TYR A 191 -9.25 -23.14 -3.82
C TYR A 191 -10.44 -22.87 -2.91
N VAL A 192 -10.15 -22.52 -1.65
CA VAL A 192 -11.16 -22.15 -0.66
C VAL A 192 -11.02 -20.68 -0.34
N TYR A 193 -12.15 -19.98 -0.37
CA TYR A 193 -12.24 -18.58 0.03
C TYR A 193 -13.47 -18.36 0.92
N GLY A 194 -13.49 -17.23 1.61
CA GLY A 194 -14.58 -16.89 2.50
C GLY A 194 -14.32 -15.62 3.27
N THR A 195 -15.12 -15.42 4.31
CA THR A 195 -15.03 -14.24 5.17
C THR A 195 -14.42 -14.59 6.51
N VAL A 196 -13.69 -13.63 7.07
CA VAL A 196 -13.08 -13.72 8.39
C VAL A 196 -13.46 -12.50 9.22
N LYS A 197 -13.80 -12.71 10.48
CA LYS A 197 -14.15 -11.67 11.44
C LYS A 197 -13.36 -11.86 12.72
N PHE A 198 -12.50 -10.91 13.03
CA PHE A 198 -11.77 -10.80 14.30
C PHE A 198 -12.52 -9.85 15.23
N LYS A 199 -12.72 -10.26 16.48
CA LYS A 199 -13.30 -9.46 17.56
C LYS A 199 -12.30 -9.43 18.72
N ARG A 200 -12.04 -8.25 19.30
CA ARG A 200 -11.11 -8.12 20.43
C ARG A 200 -11.61 -8.96 21.61
N ALA A 201 -10.70 -9.70 22.24
CA ALA A 201 -10.97 -10.61 23.36
C ALA A 201 -10.81 -9.91 24.71
#